data_AF-A0A820M6G6-F1
#
_entry.id   AF-A0A820M6G6-F1
#
_cell.length_a   1.000
_cell.length_b   1.000
_cell.length_c   1.000
_cell.angle_alpha   90.00
_cell.angle_beta   90.00
_cell.angle_gamma   90.00
#
_symmetry.space_group_name_H-M   'P 1'
#
loop_
_entity.id
_entity.type
_entity.pdbx_description
1 polymer ?
#
loop_
_entity_poly.entity_id
_entity_poly.type
_entity_poly.pdbx_seq_one_letter_code
_entity_poly.pdbx_strand_id
1 'polypeptide(L)'
;VAITSDTNSTFGITQETITLPMNCTTSSHKTCCICSANMERNSRTVSAEDRDLIFLKKNILIPEGARCCSQHLDDDRLTKNAIDKVAPFSIQSKRFSSSDVQLLISRWQILFEQQKRFDFDNPLSLSDDEYQILTSLTKVQFEDLASYLFDSNIRNSSNRSIRTALAILLCKLPLGLSLNILAVLFQLPDKKTVSRSLKTVRTALMTRFVPSNLGFNHITRQEIIDQHTSTMARRLMCDAESNTAIVVIDGTYLYIQVTKKISFF
;
A
#
# COMPACT_ATOMS: atom_id res chain seq x y z
N VAL A 1 0.39 40.90 -15.71
CA VAL A 1 0.60 42.20 -15.05
C VAL A 1 -0.22 43.23 -15.81
N ALA A 2 -1.34 43.63 -15.22
CA ALA A 2 -2.09 44.84 -15.57
C ALA A 2 -2.89 45.19 -14.31
N ILE A 3 -2.47 46.24 -13.61
CA ILE A 3 -3.14 46.77 -12.42
C ILE A 3 -3.83 48.04 -12.88
N THR A 4 -5.15 48.03 -12.95
CA THR A 4 -5.95 49.25 -13.18
C THR A 4 -6.36 49.81 -11.82
N SER A 5 -5.86 51.00 -11.52
CA SER A 5 -6.15 51.78 -10.32
C SER A 5 -7.26 52.78 -10.59
N ASP A 6 -8.40 52.66 -9.90
CA ASP A 6 -9.36 53.74 -9.72
C ASP A 6 -9.55 54.01 -8.23
N THR A 7 -9.39 55.27 -7.87
CA THR A 7 -9.49 55.81 -6.51
C THR A 7 -10.93 56.17 -6.18
N ASN A 8 -11.51 55.57 -5.12
CA ASN A 8 -12.23 56.31 -4.09
C ASN A 8 -12.64 55.42 -2.91
N SER A 9 -12.46 55.98 -1.72
CA SER A 9 -12.51 55.37 -0.40
C SER A 9 -13.90 54.91 0.06
N THR A 10 -14.02 53.61 0.34
CA THR A 10 -14.84 53.04 1.42
C THR A 10 -14.02 51.90 2.03
N PHE A 11 -13.71 51.98 3.33
CA PHE A 11 -13.02 50.91 4.07
C PHE A 11 -13.97 49.71 4.25
N GLY A 12 -14.21 48.98 3.18
CA GLY A 12 -14.53 47.56 3.24
C GLY A 12 -13.20 46.83 3.11
N ILE A 13 -12.89 45.91 4.02
CA ILE A 13 -11.75 45.00 3.84
C ILE A 13 -12.07 44.17 2.61
N THR A 14 -11.61 44.61 1.43
CA THR A 14 -11.72 43.84 0.20
C THR A 14 -10.83 42.62 0.40
N GLN A 15 -11.42 41.46 0.69
CA GLN A 15 -10.68 40.21 0.62
C GLN A 15 -10.07 40.14 -0.79
N GLU A 16 -8.75 40.14 -0.88
CA GLU A 16 -8.05 39.98 -2.13
C GLU A 16 -8.47 38.63 -2.72
N THR A 17 -9.19 38.68 -3.85
CA THR A 17 -9.60 37.49 -4.58
C THR A 17 -8.87 37.43 -5.91
N ILE A 18 -8.31 36.27 -6.24
CA ILE A 18 -7.79 36.00 -7.58
C ILE A 18 -8.86 35.32 -8.42
N THR A 19 -8.93 35.67 -9.71
CA THR A 19 -9.83 35.00 -10.65
C THR A 19 -8.99 34.16 -11.59
N LEU A 20 -9.23 32.85 -11.61
CA LEU A 20 -8.48 31.90 -12.44
C LEU A 20 -9.44 31.15 -13.38
N PRO A 21 -9.06 30.96 -14.66
CA PRO A 21 -9.80 30.08 -15.55
C PRO A 21 -9.52 28.62 -15.17
N MET A 22 -10.55 27.88 -14.79
CA MET A 22 -10.43 26.50 -14.30
C MET A 22 -11.26 25.55 -15.15
N ASN A 23 -10.65 24.42 -15.54
CA ASN A 23 -11.35 23.28 -16.10
C ASN A 23 -12.30 22.71 -15.05
N CYS A 24 -13.59 22.69 -15.32
CA CYS A 24 -14.63 22.25 -14.38
C CYS A 24 -15.46 21.11 -14.96
N THR A 25 -15.90 20.20 -14.09
CA THR A 25 -16.93 19.20 -14.42
C THR A 25 -18.35 19.79 -14.30
N THR A 26 -19.37 19.02 -14.69
CA THR A 26 -20.77 19.42 -14.52
C THR A 26 -21.18 19.42 -13.03
N SER A 27 -21.93 20.43 -12.61
CA SER A 27 -22.48 20.56 -11.24
C SER A 27 -23.98 20.27 -11.17
N SER A 28 -24.50 19.47 -12.11
CA SER A 28 -25.93 19.22 -12.23
C SER A 28 -26.39 18.10 -11.29
N HIS A 29 -27.57 18.27 -10.70
CA HIS A 29 -28.24 17.21 -9.93
C HIS A 29 -28.84 16.11 -10.82
N LYS A 30 -28.89 16.33 -12.15
CA LYS A 30 -29.50 15.40 -13.11
C LYS A 30 -28.49 14.56 -13.87
N THR A 31 -27.23 14.97 -13.94
CA THR A 31 -26.19 14.31 -14.76
C THR A 31 -24.95 14.02 -13.94
N CYS A 32 -24.37 12.85 -14.15
CA CYS A 32 -23.14 12.43 -13.48
C CYS A 32 -21.95 13.32 -13.89
N CYS A 33 -21.15 13.78 -12.93
CA CYS A 33 -19.97 14.62 -13.20
C CYS A 33 -18.79 13.87 -13.86
N ILE A 34 -18.88 12.55 -13.99
CA ILE A 34 -17.83 11.68 -14.55
C ILE A 34 -18.19 11.19 -15.95
N CYS A 35 -19.36 10.53 -16.10
CA CYS A 35 -19.78 9.94 -17.37
C CYS A 35 -20.84 10.76 -18.12
N SER A 36 -21.30 11.88 -17.55
CA SER A 36 -22.38 12.72 -18.12
C SER A 36 -23.72 12.01 -18.35
N ALA A 37 -23.88 10.75 -17.92
CA ALA A 37 -25.14 10.03 -17.99
C ALA A 37 -26.19 10.66 -17.05
N ASN A 38 -27.46 10.53 -17.41
CA ASN A 38 -28.57 10.90 -16.54
C ASN A 38 -28.52 10.07 -15.25
N MET A 39 -28.67 10.75 -14.11
CA MET A 39 -28.53 10.12 -12.80
C MET A 39 -29.83 9.43 -12.39
N GLU A 40 -29.71 8.16 -12.02
CA GLU A 40 -30.78 7.41 -11.36
C GLU A 40 -30.84 7.70 -9.85
N ARG A 41 -31.84 7.15 -9.15
CA ARG A 41 -32.17 7.43 -7.74
C ARG A 41 -31.03 7.20 -6.73
N ASN A 42 -29.93 6.54 -7.12
CA ASN A 42 -28.79 6.17 -6.26
C ASN A 42 -27.52 7.02 -6.49
N SER A 43 -27.67 8.28 -6.91
CA SER A 43 -26.54 9.22 -7.03
C SER A 43 -25.92 9.55 -5.67
N ARG A 44 -24.58 9.59 -5.58
CA ARG A 44 -23.84 10.01 -4.39
C ARG A 44 -23.03 11.27 -4.70
N THR A 45 -22.78 12.09 -3.68
CA THR A 45 -21.93 13.28 -3.79
C THR A 45 -20.47 12.85 -3.76
N VAL A 46 -19.63 13.43 -4.62
CA VAL A 46 -18.19 13.15 -4.61
C VAL A 46 -17.57 13.71 -3.32
N SER A 47 -16.79 12.88 -2.63
CA SER A 47 -16.12 13.26 -1.37
C SER A 47 -15.16 14.44 -1.57
N ALA A 48 -14.90 15.23 -0.52
CA ALA A 48 -13.96 16.35 -0.61
C ALA A 48 -12.54 15.86 -1.01
N GLU A 49 -12.10 14.74 -0.45
CA GLU A 49 -10.81 14.14 -0.74
C GLU A 49 -10.67 13.70 -2.20
N ASP A 50 -11.72 13.10 -2.77
CA ASP A 50 -11.70 12.71 -4.19
C ASP A 50 -11.72 13.91 -5.13
N ARG A 51 -12.39 15.01 -4.74
CA ARG A 51 -12.34 16.27 -5.50
C ARG A 51 -10.93 16.86 -5.50
N ASP A 52 -10.26 16.88 -4.35
CA ASP A 52 -8.89 17.38 -4.21
C ASP A 52 -7.89 16.49 -4.97
N LEU A 53 -8.06 15.17 -4.91
CA LEU A 53 -7.24 14.19 -5.66
C LEU A 53 -7.34 14.40 -7.17
N ILE A 54 -8.56 14.59 -7.70
CA ILE A 54 -8.79 14.83 -9.13
C ILE A 54 -8.20 16.17 -9.55
N PHE A 55 -8.37 17.20 -8.72
CA PHE A 55 -7.75 18.49 -8.97
C PHE A 55 -6.23 18.37 -9.07
N LEU A 56 -5.59 17.66 -8.13
CA LEU A 56 -4.14 17.45 -8.13
C LEU A 56 -3.64 16.63 -9.32
N LYS A 57 -4.34 15.55 -9.67
CA LYS A 57 -3.92 14.63 -10.75
C LYS A 57 -4.18 15.16 -12.16
N LYS A 58 -5.30 15.86 -12.35
CA LYS A 58 -5.81 16.21 -13.70
C LYS A 58 -5.97 17.71 -13.93
N ASN A 59 -5.77 18.54 -12.90
CA ASN A 59 -6.06 19.97 -12.96
C ASN A 59 -7.51 20.25 -13.40
N ILE A 60 -8.46 19.45 -12.88
CA ILE A 60 -9.90 19.58 -13.12
C ILE A 60 -10.58 19.81 -11.77
N LEU A 61 -11.32 20.91 -11.66
CA LEU A 61 -12.11 21.25 -10.48
C LEU A 61 -13.46 20.57 -10.53
N ILE A 62 -13.77 19.76 -9.53
CA ILE A 62 -15.12 19.24 -9.31
C ILE A 62 -15.85 20.19 -8.35
N PRO A 63 -16.97 20.80 -8.78
CA PRO A 63 -17.74 21.71 -7.94
C PRO A 63 -18.25 21.03 -6.65
N GLU A 64 -18.44 21.83 -5.61
CA GLU A 64 -19.11 21.37 -4.38
C GLU A 64 -20.50 20.81 -4.68
N GLY A 65 -20.82 19.66 -4.09
CA GLY A 65 -22.12 19.01 -4.29
C GLY A 65 -22.28 18.29 -5.64
N ALA A 66 -21.24 18.25 -6.49
CA ALA A 66 -21.26 17.45 -7.71
C ALA A 66 -21.47 15.96 -7.38
N ARG A 67 -22.29 15.30 -8.20
CA ARG A 67 -22.73 13.93 -7.96
C ARG A 67 -22.19 12.96 -9.01
N CYS A 68 -21.90 11.74 -8.59
CA CYS A 68 -21.51 10.64 -9.47
C CYS A 68 -22.44 9.41 -9.32
N CYS A 69 -22.45 8.57 -10.35
CA CYS A 69 -23.16 7.28 -10.34
C CYS A 69 -22.50 6.31 -9.35
N SER A 70 -23.29 5.43 -8.73
CA SER A 70 -22.79 4.39 -7.82
C SER A 70 -21.75 3.46 -8.45
N GLN A 71 -21.85 3.18 -9.76
CA GLN A 71 -20.86 2.38 -10.50
C GLN A 71 -19.43 2.97 -10.53
N HIS A 72 -19.28 4.24 -10.18
CA HIS A 72 -17.97 4.90 -10.12
C HIS A 72 -17.34 4.86 -8.73
N LEU A 73 -18.10 4.38 -7.75
CA LEU A 73 -17.72 4.32 -6.35
C LEU A 73 -17.47 2.88 -5.92
N ASP A 74 -16.43 2.73 -5.10
CA ASP A 74 -16.17 1.54 -4.31
C ASP A 74 -15.95 2.02 -2.87
N ASP A 75 -16.77 1.56 -1.93
CA ASP A 75 -16.79 2.02 -0.53
C ASP A 75 -16.81 3.56 -0.37
N ASP A 76 -17.74 4.23 -1.06
CA ASP A 76 -17.88 5.71 -1.11
C ASP A 76 -16.65 6.48 -1.64
N ARG A 77 -15.66 5.79 -2.24
CA ARG A 77 -14.46 6.35 -2.87
C ARG A 77 -14.49 6.18 -4.37
N LEU A 78 -13.92 7.13 -5.12
CA LEU A 78 -13.80 6.98 -6.57
C LEU A 78 -12.85 5.84 -6.95
N THR A 79 -13.35 4.94 -7.81
CA THR A 79 -12.54 3.90 -8.43
C THR A 79 -11.47 4.49 -9.36
N LYS A 80 -10.35 3.78 -9.57
CA LYS A 80 -9.28 4.20 -10.50
C LYS A 80 -9.83 4.49 -11.91
N ASN A 81 -10.70 3.62 -12.42
CA ASN A 81 -11.37 3.79 -13.72
C ASN A 81 -12.24 5.06 -13.77
N ALA A 82 -12.93 5.39 -12.69
CA ALA A 82 -13.72 6.61 -12.61
C ALA A 82 -12.83 7.86 -12.65
N ILE A 83 -11.73 7.87 -11.89
CA ILE A 83 -10.75 8.96 -11.90
C ILE A 83 -10.20 9.18 -13.31
N ASP A 84 -9.84 8.11 -14.02
CA ASP A 84 -9.29 8.17 -15.38
C ASP A 84 -10.30 8.66 -16.42
N LYS A 85 -11.60 8.42 -16.21
CA LYS A 85 -12.68 8.89 -17.09
C LYS A 85 -13.09 10.34 -16.90
N VAL A 86 -12.71 10.98 -15.78
CA VAL A 86 -13.06 12.39 -15.55
C VAL A 86 -12.46 13.28 -16.64
N ALA A 87 -13.32 14.04 -17.31
CA ALA A 87 -12.99 14.99 -18.36
C ALA A 87 -13.57 16.37 -18.05
N PRO A 88 -12.92 17.46 -18.50
CA PRO A 88 -13.44 18.80 -18.32
C PRO A 88 -14.70 19.00 -19.20
N PHE A 89 -15.74 19.59 -18.62
CA PHE A 89 -16.95 19.97 -19.35
C PHE A 89 -16.90 21.42 -19.83
N SER A 90 -16.36 22.31 -19.00
CA SER A 90 -16.30 23.75 -19.30
C SER A 90 -15.11 24.42 -18.62
N ILE A 91 -14.63 25.52 -19.19
CA ILE A 91 -13.69 26.42 -18.52
C ILE A 91 -14.51 27.50 -17.83
N GLN A 92 -14.37 27.63 -16.52
CA GLN A 92 -15.07 28.64 -15.73
C GLN A 92 -14.08 29.51 -14.98
N SER A 93 -14.30 30.83 -15.02
CA SER A 93 -13.58 31.77 -14.17
C SER A 93 -14.05 31.57 -12.72
N LYS A 94 -13.19 31.00 -11.89
CA LYS A 94 -13.43 30.81 -10.45
C LYS A 94 -12.67 31.85 -9.65
N ARG A 95 -13.36 32.44 -8.67
CA ARG A 95 -12.76 33.37 -7.72
C ARG A 95 -12.28 32.58 -6.50
N PHE A 96 -11.04 32.80 -6.11
CA PHE A 96 -10.45 32.22 -4.91
C PHE A 96 -10.02 33.34 -3.99
N SER A 97 -10.44 33.27 -2.73
CA SER A 97 -9.94 34.12 -1.65
C SER A 97 -8.61 33.59 -1.11
N SER A 98 -7.90 34.43 -0.35
CA SER A 98 -6.71 34.00 0.39
C SER A 98 -6.98 32.78 1.29
N SER A 99 -8.15 32.72 1.95
CA SER A 99 -8.56 31.57 2.75
C SER A 99 -8.78 30.30 1.94
N ASP A 100 -9.34 30.41 0.73
CA ASP A 100 -9.55 29.24 -0.14
C ASP A 100 -8.21 28.65 -0.60
N VAL A 101 -7.26 29.52 -0.95
CA VAL A 101 -5.90 29.10 -1.34
C VAL A 101 -5.18 28.46 -0.16
N GLN A 102 -5.27 29.05 1.04
CA GLN A 102 -4.66 28.49 2.25
C GLN A 102 -5.26 27.13 2.59
N LEU A 103 -6.59 26.98 2.52
CA LEU A 103 -7.27 25.71 2.74
C LEU A 103 -6.84 24.65 1.72
N LEU A 104 -6.73 25.02 0.44
CA LEU A 104 -6.26 24.14 -0.63
C LEU A 104 -4.82 23.66 -0.37
N ILE A 105 -3.92 24.57 0.00
CA ILE A 105 -2.53 24.25 0.34
C ILE A 105 -2.48 23.31 1.56
N SER A 106 -3.23 23.60 2.62
CA SER A 106 -3.26 22.74 3.81
C SER A 106 -3.80 21.33 3.50
N ARG A 107 -4.83 21.23 2.66
CA ARG A 107 -5.35 19.92 2.21
C ARG A 107 -4.33 19.17 1.37
N TRP A 108 -3.59 19.86 0.50
CA TRP A 108 -2.51 19.24 -0.26
C TRP A 108 -1.36 18.78 0.61
N GLN A 109 -0.97 19.55 1.63
CA GLN A 109 0.06 19.13 2.58
C GLN A 109 -0.31 17.79 3.21
N ILE A 110 -1.57 17.64 3.66
CA ILE A 110 -2.08 16.36 4.20
C ILE A 110 -2.01 15.26 3.14
N LEU A 111 -2.47 15.51 1.91
CA LEU A 111 -2.43 14.51 0.83
C LEU A 111 -0.99 14.09 0.47
N PHE A 112 -0.03 15.02 0.49
CA PHE A 112 1.37 14.73 0.23
C PHE A 112 2.05 13.99 1.40
N GLU A 113 1.72 14.35 2.64
CA GLU A 113 2.17 13.64 3.84
C GLU A 113 1.62 12.20 3.92
N GLN A 114 0.42 11.98 3.39
CA GLN A 114 -0.22 10.66 3.34
C GLN A 114 0.31 9.75 2.23
N GLN A 115 1.10 10.24 1.27
CA GLN A 115 1.73 9.37 0.28
C GLN A 115 2.95 8.65 0.86
N LYS A 116 2.70 7.69 1.76
CA LYS A 116 3.63 6.57 1.92
C LYS A 116 3.77 5.91 0.55
N ARG A 117 5.00 5.80 0.04
CA ARG A 117 5.24 5.12 -1.25
C ARG A 117 4.80 3.65 -1.21
N PHE A 118 4.91 3.02 -0.04
CA PHE A 118 4.41 1.69 0.21
C PHE A 118 3.55 1.70 1.46
N ASP A 119 2.24 1.77 1.27
CA ASP A 119 1.28 1.62 2.35
C ASP A 119 0.68 0.21 2.34
N PHE A 120 1.13 -0.62 3.26
CA PHE A 120 0.58 -1.96 3.46
C PHE A 120 -0.64 -1.96 4.39
N ASP A 121 -0.97 -0.82 5.02
CA ASP A 121 -2.15 -0.69 5.90
C ASP A 121 -3.43 -0.43 5.11
N ASN A 122 -3.32 0.17 3.91
CA ASN A 122 -4.44 0.41 3.01
C ASN A 122 -4.52 -0.66 1.89
N PRO A 123 -5.54 -1.53 1.86
CA PRO A 123 -5.69 -2.59 0.86
C PRO A 123 -5.76 -2.11 -0.60
N LEU A 124 -6.15 -0.85 -0.82
CA LEU A 124 -6.28 -0.21 -2.12
C LEU A 124 -4.97 0.46 -2.59
N SER A 125 -3.98 0.59 -1.70
CA SER A 125 -2.74 1.31 -2.00
C SER A 125 -1.85 0.59 -3.01
N LEU A 126 -1.80 -0.74 -2.97
CA LEU A 126 -0.92 -1.55 -3.82
C LEU A 126 -1.74 -2.60 -4.59
N SER A 127 -1.35 -2.92 -5.82
CA SER A 127 -1.89 -4.04 -6.60
C SER A 127 -1.34 -5.39 -6.13
N ASP A 128 -1.93 -6.50 -6.57
CA ASP A 128 -1.41 -7.83 -6.22
C ASP A 128 0.00 -8.07 -6.82
N ASP A 129 0.23 -7.59 -8.05
CA ASP A 129 1.55 -7.62 -8.70
C ASP A 129 2.61 -6.85 -7.88
N GLU A 130 2.24 -5.68 -7.34
CA GLU A 130 3.12 -4.88 -6.49
C GLU A 130 3.44 -5.62 -5.18
N TYR A 131 2.47 -6.30 -4.58
CA TYR A 131 2.69 -7.17 -3.42
C TYR A 131 3.70 -8.27 -3.74
N GLN A 132 3.54 -8.95 -4.88
CA GLN A 132 4.40 -10.04 -5.27
C GLN A 132 5.82 -9.58 -5.61
N ILE A 133 5.98 -8.43 -6.26
CA ILE A 133 7.31 -7.84 -6.52
C ILE A 133 8.02 -7.46 -5.22
N LEU A 134 7.29 -6.83 -4.29
CA LEU A 134 7.90 -6.28 -3.07
C LEU A 134 8.17 -7.35 -2.02
N THR A 135 7.23 -8.27 -1.83
CA THR A 135 7.22 -9.22 -0.70
C THR A 135 7.39 -10.68 -1.11
N SER A 136 7.38 -10.97 -2.42
CA SER A 136 7.32 -12.32 -2.99
C SER A 136 6.06 -13.11 -2.63
N LEU A 137 5.04 -12.44 -2.09
CA LEU A 137 3.74 -13.03 -1.72
C LEU A 137 2.61 -12.29 -2.44
N THR A 138 1.54 -13.02 -2.77
CA THR A 138 0.25 -12.42 -3.13
C THR A 138 -0.37 -11.72 -1.91
N LYS A 139 -1.37 -10.86 -2.13
CA LYS A 139 -2.13 -10.21 -1.05
C LYS A 139 -2.71 -11.22 -0.07
N VAL A 140 -3.32 -12.29 -0.58
CA VAL A 140 -3.97 -13.32 0.24
C VAL A 140 -2.94 -14.03 1.13
N GLN A 141 -1.78 -14.40 0.57
CA GLN A 141 -0.70 -15.01 1.33
C GLN A 141 -0.10 -14.06 2.38
N PHE A 142 0.01 -12.77 2.04
CA PHE A 142 0.45 -11.76 2.99
C PHE A 142 -0.52 -11.63 4.17
N GLU A 143 -1.82 -11.60 3.91
CA GLU A 143 -2.86 -11.56 4.97
C GLU A 143 -2.80 -12.79 5.86
N ASP A 144 -2.69 -13.97 5.25
CA ASP A 144 -2.58 -15.23 5.99
C ASP A 144 -1.37 -15.21 6.94
N LEU A 145 -0.20 -14.82 6.43
CA LEU A 145 1.01 -14.67 7.24
C LEU A 145 0.88 -13.58 8.33
N ALA A 146 0.21 -12.47 8.02
CA ALA A 146 -0.03 -11.39 8.97
C ALA A 146 -0.94 -11.83 10.13
N SER A 147 -1.87 -12.76 9.88
CA SER A 147 -2.79 -13.28 10.90
C SER A 147 -2.06 -13.90 12.09
N TYR A 148 -1.01 -14.69 11.85
CA TYR A 148 -0.14 -15.26 12.89
C TYR A 148 0.55 -14.22 13.78
N LEU A 149 0.67 -12.97 13.30
CA LEU A 149 1.30 -11.88 14.03
C LEU A 149 0.28 -11.01 14.79
N PHE A 150 -0.98 -10.95 14.37
CA PHE A 150 -2.00 -10.18 15.11
C PHE A 150 -2.28 -10.79 16.49
N ASP A 151 -2.17 -12.11 16.61
CA ASP A 151 -2.29 -12.82 17.89
C ASP A 151 -1.00 -12.77 18.73
N SER A 152 0.01 -12.01 18.31
CA SER A 152 1.26 -11.87 19.05
C SER A 152 1.29 -10.55 19.85
N ASN A 153 2.08 -10.50 20.92
CA ASN A 153 2.27 -9.29 21.74
C ASN A 153 2.99 -8.12 21.01
N ILE A 154 3.05 -8.13 19.67
CA ILE A 154 3.57 -7.00 18.89
C ILE A 154 2.56 -5.86 18.97
N ARG A 155 2.98 -4.73 19.53
CA ARG A 155 2.18 -3.52 19.51
C ARG A 155 2.45 -2.74 18.23
N ASN A 156 1.38 -2.16 17.68
CA ASN A 156 1.51 -1.05 16.74
C ASN A 156 2.25 0.10 17.45
N SER A 157 3.11 0.78 16.71
CA SER A 157 3.79 2.00 17.16
C SER A 157 3.27 3.19 16.38
N SER A 158 3.48 4.40 16.88
CA SER A 158 3.08 5.64 16.19
C SER A 158 3.61 5.73 14.76
N ASN A 159 4.77 5.14 14.50
CA ASN A 159 5.49 5.27 13.23
C ASN A 159 5.34 4.03 12.34
N ARG A 160 4.75 2.94 12.85
CA ARG A 160 4.76 1.64 12.16
C ARG A 160 3.71 0.68 12.69
N SER A 161 2.91 0.13 11.79
CA SER A 161 1.97 -0.96 12.05
C SER A 161 2.64 -2.35 11.99
N ILE A 162 1.96 -3.39 12.48
CA ILE A 162 2.40 -4.79 12.32
C ILE A 162 2.58 -5.15 10.84
N ARG A 163 1.65 -4.72 9.97
CA ARG A 163 1.67 -4.98 8.53
C ARG A 163 2.89 -4.35 7.86
N THR A 164 3.14 -3.08 8.16
CA THR A 164 4.34 -2.38 7.70
C THR A 164 5.61 -3.07 8.22
N ALA A 165 5.61 -3.56 9.47
CA ALA A 165 6.73 -4.32 10.03
C ALA A 165 7.04 -5.58 9.21
N LEU A 166 5.99 -6.34 8.91
CA LEU A 166 6.08 -7.58 8.15
C LEU A 166 6.55 -7.30 6.72
N ALA A 167 5.98 -6.29 6.08
CA ALA A 167 6.39 -5.85 4.75
C ALA A 167 7.87 -5.46 4.70
N ILE A 168 8.40 -4.76 5.72
CA ILE A 168 9.84 -4.43 5.78
C ILE A 168 10.71 -5.70 5.81
N LEU A 169 10.31 -6.73 6.56
CA LEU A 169 11.01 -8.02 6.57
C LEU A 169 10.94 -8.72 5.22
N LEU A 170 9.74 -8.80 4.65
CA LEU A 170 9.50 -9.45 3.38
C LEU A 170 10.08 -8.70 2.19
N CYS A 171 10.31 -7.39 2.27
CA CYS A 171 11.11 -6.67 1.27
C CYS A 171 12.60 -6.91 1.46
N LYS A 172 13.07 -7.07 2.72
CA LYS A 172 14.50 -7.24 3.01
C LYS A 172 15.05 -8.57 2.49
N LEU A 173 14.25 -9.64 2.56
CA LEU A 173 14.66 -11.01 2.20
C LEU A 173 14.90 -11.20 0.69
N PRO A 174 13.94 -10.95 -0.20
CA PRO A 174 14.09 -11.15 -1.65
C PRO A 174 14.86 -10.02 -2.32
N LEU A 175 14.65 -8.75 -1.93
CA LEU A 175 15.24 -7.60 -2.62
C LEU A 175 16.64 -7.23 -2.10
N GLY A 176 17.08 -7.82 -0.99
CA GLY A 176 18.42 -7.57 -0.44
C GLY A 176 18.68 -6.13 0.04
N LEU A 177 17.67 -5.26 0.11
CA LEU A 177 17.82 -3.82 0.35
C LEU A 177 18.57 -3.47 1.64
N SER A 178 19.30 -2.36 1.64
CA SER A 178 19.95 -1.85 2.87
C SER A 178 18.91 -1.29 3.85
N LEU A 179 19.24 -1.27 5.15
CA LEU A 179 18.35 -0.71 6.17
C LEU A 179 18.06 0.79 5.95
N ASN A 180 19.01 1.52 5.36
CA ASN A 180 18.82 2.94 5.04
C ASN A 180 17.81 3.10 3.89
N ILE A 181 17.91 2.27 2.85
CA ILE A 181 16.95 2.30 1.74
C ILE A 181 15.55 1.94 2.25
N LEU A 182 15.43 0.89 3.07
CA LEU A 182 14.15 0.53 3.69
C LEU A 182 13.58 1.67 4.55
N ALA A 183 14.43 2.40 5.30
CA ALA A 183 13.96 3.55 6.06
C ALA A 183 13.35 4.63 5.15
N VAL A 184 13.99 4.93 4.02
CA VAL A 184 13.49 5.90 3.04
C VAL A 184 12.19 5.42 2.38
N LEU A 185 12.14 4.17 1.93
CA LEU A 185 11.00 3.60 1.21
C LEU A 185 9.73 3.55 2.07
N PHE A 186 9.88 3.18 3.35
CA PHE A 186 8.79 3.08 4.32
C PHE A 186 8.62 4.35 5.17
N GLN A 187 9.34 5.44 4.85
CA GLN A 187 9.30 6.72 5.58
C GLN A 187 9.48 6.57 7.10
N LEU A 188 10.41 5.70 7.50
CA LEU A 188 10.79 5.51 8.88
C LEU A 188 11.90 6.50 9.27
N PRO A 189 11.94 6.96 10.53
CA PRO A 189 12.85 8.03 10.95
C PRO A 189 14.33 7.65 10.80
N ASP A 190 14.67 6.37 11.00
CA ASP A 190 16.07 5.94 11.00
C ASP A 190 16.23 4.41 10.83
N LYS A 191 17.46 3.99 10.48
CA LYS A 191 17.82 2.58 10.29
C LYS A 191 17.69 1.71 11.55
N LYS A 192 17.81 2.28 12.76
CA LYS A 192 17.63 1.55 14.02
C LYS A 192 16.16 1.18 14.19
N THR A 193 15.24 2.07 13.80
CA THR A 193 13.80 1.78 13.77
C THR A 193 13.49 0.62 12.82
N VAL A 194 14.08 0.59 11.62
CA VAL A 194 13.98 -0.56 10.69
C VAL A 194 14.52 -1.84 11.34
N SER A 195 15.73 -1.79 11.90
CA SER A 195 16.39 -2.95 12.54
C SER A 195 15.56 -3.54 13.69
N ARG A 196 15.03 -2.68 14.57
CA ARG A 196 14.11 -3.11 15.66
C ARG A 196 12.86 -3.76 15.10
N SER A 197 12.33 -3.25 13.98
CA SER A 197 11.17 -3.82 13.31
C SER A 197 11.43 -5.22 12.77
N LEU A 198 12.53 -5.40 12.05
CA LEU A 198 12.96 -6.70 11.57
C LEU A 198 13.14 -7.70 12.73
N LYS A 199 13.81 -7.28 13.82
CA LYS A 199 14.01 -8.14 14.99
C LYS A 199 12.69 -8.55 15.63
N THR A 200 11.77 -7.61 15.80
CA THR A 200 10.46 -7.85 16.44
C THR A 200 9.64 -8.86 15.64
N VAL A 201 9.49 -8.64 14.33
CA VAL A 201 8.72 -9.54 13.45
C VAL A 201 9.38 -10.90 13.37
N ARG A 202 10.70 -10.96 13.21
CA ARG A 202 11.44 -12.23 13.18
C ARG A 202 11.20 -13.03 14.45
N THR A 203 11.29 -12.41 15.63
CA THR A 203 11.04 -13.10 16.90
C THR A 203 9.60 -13.62 16.95
N ALA A 204 8.60 -12.83 16.57
CA ALA A 204 7.22 -13.29 16.59
C ALA A 204 6.95 -14.44 15.61
N LEU A 205 7.49 -14.37 14.39
CA LEU A 205 7.40 -15.47 13.42
C LEU A 205 8.07 -16.74 13.96
N MET A 206 9.25 -16.63 14.58
CA MET A 206 9.94 -17.78 15.18
C MET A 206 9.14 -18.43 16.32
N THR A 207 8.29 -17.66 17.03
CA THR A 207 7.50 -18.17 18.15
C THR A 207 6.10 -18.67 17.72
N ARG A 208 5.49 -18.06 16.70
CA ARG A 208 4.07 -18.31 16.35
C ARG A 208 3.89 -19.01 15.00
N PHE A 209 4.71 -18.68 14.01
CA PHE A 209 4.59 -19.23 12.67
C PHE A 209 5.45 -20.49 12.52
N VAL A 210 6.74 -20.40 12.88
CA VAL A 210 7.70 -21.48 12.66
C VAL A 210 7.30 -22.78 13.37
N PRO A 211 6.93 -22.81 14.66
CA PRO A 211 6.63 -24.09 15.31
C PRO A 211 5.45 -24.85 14.69
N SER A 212 4.49 -24.12 14.15
CA SER A 212 3.27 -24.67 13.56
C SER A 212 3.37 -24.98 12.06
N ASN A 213 4.34 -24.39 11.34
CA ASN A 213 4.41 -24.48 9.88
C ASN A 213 5.77 -24.91 9.32
N LEU A 214 6.87 -24.79 10.07
CA LEU A 214 8.24 -25.03 9.57
C LEU A 214 9.16 -25.78 10.55
N GLY A 215 8.85 -25.80 11.84
CA GLY A 215 9.68 -26.36 12.90
C GLY A 215 9.53 -27.88 13.01
N PHE A 216 10.48 -28.60 13.61
CA PHE A 216 10.46 -30.08 13.63
C PHE A 216 9.18 -30.73 14.18
N ASN A 217 8.38 -30.00 14.94
CA ASN A 217 7.13 -30.48 15.53
C ASN A 217 5.90 -30.28 14.62
N HIS A 218 6.01 -29.56 13.51
CA HIS A 218 4.87 -29.25 12.64
C HIS A 218 4.42 -30.43 11.77
N ILE A 219 5.29 -31.42 11.57
CA ILE A 219 5.04 -32.56 10.70
C ILE A 219 5.51 -33.85 11.36
N THR A 220 4.65 -34.87 11.35
CA THR A 220 5.00 -36.19 11.89
C THR A 220 5.75 -37.04 10.86
N ARG A 221 6.53 -38.03 11.33
CA ARG A 221 7.16 -39.03 10.44
C ARG A 221 6.13 -39.73 9.55
N GLN A 222 4.94 -40.01 10.11
CA GLN A 222 3.88 -40.71 9.39
C GLN A 222 3.31 -39.83 8.27
N GLU A 223 3.07 -38.54 8.51
CA GLU A 223 2.69 -37.60 7.46
C GLU A 223 3.75 -37.47 6.36
N ILE A 224 5.04 -37.51 6.70
CA ILE A 224 6.09 -37.48 5.66
C ILE A 224 5.96 -38.69 4.73
N ILE A 225 5.72 -39.87 5.29
CA ILE A 225 5.58 -41.12 4.53
C ILE A 225 4.31 -41.08 3.67
N ASP A 226 3.20 -40.61 4.24
CA ASP A 226 1.88 -40.70 3.62
C ASP A 226 1.65 -39.57 2.59
N GLN A 227 2.10 -38.35 2.90
CA GLN A 227 1.75 -37.15 2.13
C GLN A 227 2.94 -36.54 1.36
N HIS A 228 4.18 -36.77 1.80
CA HIS A 228 5.36 -36.12 1.21
C HIS A 228 6.35 -37.08 0.54
N THR A 229 6.09 -38.39 0.56
CA THR A 229 6.93 -39.39 -0.11
C THR A 229 6.19 -39.95 -1.33
N SER A 230 6.69 -39.64 -2.53
CA SER A 230 6.09 -40.14 -3.76
C SER A 230 6.31 -41.64 -3.96
N THR A 231 5.38 -42.29 -4.67
CA THR A 231 5.49 -43.71 -5.03
C THR A 231 6.75 -44.00 -5.84
N MET A 232 7.20 -43.04 -6.66
CA MET A 232 8.44 -43.12 -7.42
C MET A 232 9.66 -43.13 -6.49
N ALA A 233 9.74 -42.19 -5.54
CA ALA A 233 10.86 -42.11 -4.62
C ALA A 233 10.99 -43.38 -3.76
N ARG A 234 9.85 -43.95 -3.30
CA ARG A 234 9.83 -45.24 -2.58
C ARG A 234 10.42 -46.39 -3.38
N ARG A 235 10.07 -46.50 -4.66
CA ARG A 235 10.57 -47.58 -5.53
C ARG A 235 12.06 -47.44 -5.83
N LEU A 236 12.55 -46.21 -5.97
CA LEU A 236 13.95 -45.96 -6.33
C LEU A 236 14.91 -46.05 -5.14
N MET A 237 14.49 -45.59 -3.96
CA MET A 237 15.40 -45.36 -2.83
C MET A 237 15.20 -46.37 -1.68
N CYS A 238 14.09 -47.11 -1.68
CA CYS A 238 13.69 -47.94 -0.53
C CYS A 238 13.13 -49.32 -0.93
N ASP A 239 13.39 -49.80 -2.15
CA ASP A 239 12.89 -51.09 -2.65
C ASP A 239 11.38 -51.33 -2.46
N ALA A 240 10.59 -50.25 -2.58
CA ALA A 240 9.15 -50.24 -2.34
C ALA A 240 8.70 -50.50 -0.89
N GLU A 241 9.58 -50.38 0.10
CA GLU A 241 9.21 -50.40 1.51
C GLU A 241 8.29 -49.20 1.85
N SER A 242 7.11 -49.50 2.42
CA SER A 242 6.07 -48.51 2.66
C SER A 242 6.27 -47.68 3.93
N ASN A 243 7.16 -48.10 4.83
CA ASN A 243 7.37 -47.45 6.12
C ASN A 243 8.70 -46.68 6.18
N THR A 244 9.14 -46.09 5.07
CA THR A 244 10.43 -45.39 4.99
C THR A 244 10.23 -43.94 4.62
N ALA A 245 10.68 -43.04 5.50
CA ALA A 245 10.64 -41.60 5.27
C ALA A 245 11.88 -41.18 4.47
N ILE A 246 11.67 -40.49 3.35
CA ILE A 246 12.76 -39.96 2.52
C ILE A 246 12.88 -38.46 2.81
N VAL A 247 14.07 -38.05 3.26
CA VAL A 247 14.35 -36.65 3.60
C VAL A 247 15.43 -36.11 2.66
N VAL A 248 15.14 -34.98 2.02
CA VAL A 248 16.13 -34.22 1.26
C VAL A 248 16.60 -33.06 2.12
N ILE A 249 17.86 -33.10 2.54
CA ILE A 249 18.48 -32.04 3.32
C ILE A 249 19.25 -31.15 2.36
N ASP A 250 18.69 -29.98 2.06
CA ASP A 250 19.41 -28.95 1.31
C ASP A 250 20.38 -28.21 2.25
N GLY A 251 21.68 -28.31 1.93
CA GLY A 251 22.77 -27.70 2.68
C GLY A 251 23.16 -26.30 2.22
N THR A 252 22.35 -25.61 1.40
CA THR A 252 22.70 -24.32 0.76
C THR A 252 23.21 -23.23 1.73
N TYR A 253 22.89 -23.30 3.03
CA TYR A 253 23.38 -22.35 4.04
C TYR A 253 24.20 -23.00 5.18
N LEU A 254 24.64 -24.24 5.01
CA LEU A 254 25.57 -24.86 5.95
C LEU A 254 26.95 -24.22 5.81
N TYR A 255 27.38 -23.52 6.84
CA TYR A 255 28.76 -23.04 6.94
C TYR A 255 29.69 -24.22 7.17
N ILE A 256 30.23 -24.80 6.09
CA ILE A 256 31.25 -25.84 6.19
C ILE A 256 32.57 -25.14 6.53
N GLN A 257 33.01 -25.26 7.78
CA GLN A 257 34.32 -24.79 8.20
C GLN A 257 35.40 -25.68 7.58
N VAL A 258 35.97 -25.25 6.45
CA VAL A 258 37.14 -25.92 5.88
C VAL A 258 38.34 -25.61 6.79
N THR A 259 38.77 -26.57 7.59
CA THR A 259 40.05 -26.49 8.31
C THR A 259 41.17 -26.34 7.28
N LYS A 260 41.83 -25.18 7.25
CA LYS A 260 43.09 -24.99 6.51
C LYS A 260 44.20 -25.82 7.18
N LYS A 261 44.37 -27.06 6.73
CA LYS A 261 45.66 -27.76 6.76
C LYS A 261 46.12 -27.95 5.32
N ILE A 262 46.69 -26.89 4.77
CA ILE A 262 47.65 -27.02 3.66
C ILE A 262 49.02 -26.75 4.31
N SER A 263 49.63 -27.82 4.80
CA SER A 263 51.07 -27.87 5.04
C SER A 263 51.64 -28.64 3.86
N PHE A 264 52.21 -27.94 2.89
CA PHE A 264 53.11 -28.56 1.93
C PHE A 264 54.41 -28.89 2.69
N PHE A 265 54.77 -30.17 2.74
CA PHE A 265 56.14 -30.61 2.94
C PHE A 265 56.92 -30.43 1.63
#